data_AF-A0A833QU36-F1
#
_entry.id   AF-A0A833QU36-F1
#
_cell.length_a   1.000
_cell.length_b   1.000
_cell.length_c   1.000
_cell.angle_alpha   90.00
_cell.angle_beta   90.00
_cell.angle_gamma   90.00
#
_symmetry.space_group_name_H-M   'P 1'
#
loop_
_entity.id
_entity.type
_entity.pdbx_description
1 polymer ?
#
loop_
_entity_poly.entity_id
_entity_poly.type
_entity_poly.pdbx_seq_one_letter_code
_entity_poly.pdbx_strand_id
1 'polypeptide(L)'
;MLHPQFDQNSASLFAGPGFMPSQPTQVADPSASPSKKGRSNLHQGIIPVTVKQIADAFASFGEKSNLKINGVDISIVRVLGLVTNKVERVTDVSFTIDDGTGKINFNRW
;
A
#
# COMPACT_ATOMS: atom_id res chain seq x y z
N MET A 1 10.64 54.19 -17.33
CA MET A 1 11.81 53.65 -18.06
C MET A 1 13.02 54.15 -17.27
N LEU A 2 13.80 53.33 -16.54
CA LEU A 2 14.30 51.99 -16.81
C LEU A 2 14.46 51.19 -15.50
N HIS A 3 14.18 49.88 -15.53
CA HIS A 3 14.51 48.91 -14.47
C HIS A 3 16.01 48.67 -14.38
N PRO A 4 16.49 48.22 -13.21
CA PRO A 4 17.37 47.05 -13.16
C PRO A 4 16.87 46.08 -12.08
N GLN A 5 16.27 44.95 -12.47
CA GLN A 5 16.91 43.64 -12.67
C GLN A 5 17.50 43.06 -11.37
N PHE A 6 16.64 42.33 -10.65
CA PHE A 6 17.04 41.34 -9.67
C PHE A 6 17.59 40.15 -10.45
N ASP A 7 18.91 39.91 -10.38
CA ASP A 7 19.49 38.71 -10.95
C ASP A 7 20.39 37.97 -9.96
N GLN A 8 20.17 36.67 -10.04
CA GLN A 8 20.83 35.49 -9.53
C GLN A 8 22.27 35.68 -9.05
N ASN A 9 22.55 35.19 -7.85
CA ASN A 9 23.45 34.05 -7.64
C ASN A 9 23.72 33.83 -6.13
N SER A 10 22.70 33.45 -5.36
CA SER A 10 22.87 33.00 -3.98
C SER A 10 23.29 31.53 -3.91
N ALA A 11 24.36 31.18 -4.62
CA ALA A 11 24.99 29.86 -4.60
C ALA A 11 26.36 29.87 -3.87
N SER A 12 26.64 30.89 -3.07
CA SER A 12 27.90 31.00 -2.31
C SER A 12 27.81 30.56 -0.84
N LEU A 13 26.65 30.05 -0.38
CA LEU A 13 26.45 29.64 1.02
C LEU A 13 26.86 28.19 1.34
N PHE A 14 27.46 27.45 0.41
CA PHE A 14 27.94 26.07 0.67
C PHE A 14 29.43 25.87 0.38
N ALA A 15 30.25 26.93 0.45
CA ALA A 15 31.71 26.80 0.35
C ALA A 15 32.32 26.27 1.67
N GLY A 16 32.03 25.00 1.99
CA GLY A 16 32.85 24.16 2.86
C GLY A 16 33.95 23.47 2.05
N PRO A 17 35.07 23.05 2.68
CA PRO A 17 36.22 22.51 1.97
C PRO A 17 35.93 21.07 1.52
N GLY A 18 35.71 20.88 0.22
CA GLY A 18 35.68 19.56 -0.38
C GLY A 18 34.53 19.39 -1.34
N PHE A 19 34.76 19.73 -2.60
CA PHE A 19 34.33 19.01 -3.80
C PHE A 19 34.74 19.88 -5.00
N MET A 20 35.80 19.48 -5.70
CA MET A 20 36.15 20.08 -7.00
C MET A 20 35.28 19.43 -8.09
N PRO A 21 34.61 20.19 -8.98
CA PRO A 21 33.95 19.60 -10.13
C PRO A 21 34.98 19.26 -11.20
N SER A 22 35.15 17.97 -11.50
CA SER A 22 35.92 17.51 -12.66
C SER A 22 35.10 17.73 -13.95
N GLN A 23 35.76 18.33 -14.94
CA GLN A 23 35.36 18.58 -16.33
C GLN A 23 34.50 17.45 -16.98
N PRO A 24 33.58 17.76 -17.92
CA PRO A 24 32.78 16.74 -18.59
C PRO A 24 33.59 16.11 -19.73
N THR A 25 33.90 14.81 -19.60
CA THR A 25 34.35 13.98 -20.71
C THR A 25 33.31 12.89 -20.93
N GLN A 26 32.65 12.92 -22.09
CA GLN A 26 31.78 11.84 -22.55
C GLN A 26 32.59 10.54 -22.61
N VAL A 27 32.20 9.56 -21.80
CA VAL A 27 32.60 8.17 -21.97
C VAL A 27 31.39 7.30 -21.65
N ALA A 28 30.98 6.48 -22.62
CA ALA A 28 29.86 5.56 -22.50
C ALA A 28 30.14 4.52 -21.40
N ASP A 29 29.20 4.35 -20.47
CA ASP A 29 29.23 3.28 -19.47
C ASP A 29 28.24 2.17 -19.88
N PRO A 30 28.68 0.91 -20.09
CA PRO A 30 27.82 -0.23 -20.34
C PRO A 30 27.23 -0.78 -19.03
N SER A 31 26.68 0.11 -18.20
CA SER A 31 25.94 -0.25 -16.99
C SER A 31 24.51 0.23 -17.12
N ALA A 32 23.81 -0.33 -18.11
CA ALA A 32 22.36 -0.39 -18.09
C ALA A 32 21.97 -1.22 -16.86
N SER A 33 21.77 -0.52 -15.73
CA SER A 33 21.07 -1.08 -14.58
C SER A 33 19.78 -1.69 -15.11
N PRO A 34 19.51 -3.00 -14.90
CA PRO A 34 18.21 -3.53 -15.23
C PRO A 34 17.24 -2.76 -14.36
N SER A 35 16.45 -1.92 -15.03
CA SER A 35 15.22 -1.38 -14.50
C SER A 35 14.56 -2.53 -13.74
N LYS A 36 14.42 -2.36 -12.42
CA LYS A 36 13.58 -3.22 -11.59
C LYS A 36 12.17 -3.04 -12.15
N LYS A 37 11.88 -3.77 -13.23
CA LYS A 37 10.56 -3.92 -13.83
C LYS A 37 9.70 -4.32 -12.65
N GLY A 38 8.84 -3.36 -12.31
CA GLY A 38 8.23 -3.23 -10.99
C GLY A 38 7.64 -4.55 -10.52
N ARG A 39 7.68 -4.72 -9.20
CA ARG A 39 7.03 -5.75 -8.38
C ARG A 39 5.50 -5.76 -8.54
N SER A 40 5.01 -5.65 -9.76
CA SER A 40 3.60 -5.52 -10.15
C SER A 40 2.79 -6.78 -9.89
N ASN A 41 3.42 -7.87 -9.44
CA ASN A 41 2.74 -9.09 -9.03
C ASN A 41 2.77 -9.34 -7.52
N LEU A 42 3.17 -8.36 -6.69
CA LEU A 42 3.15 -8.49 -5.21
C LEU A 42 1.82 -8.04 -4.57
N HIS A 43 0.75 -7.93 -5.36
CA HIS A 43 -0.60 -7.59 -4.88
C HIS A 43 -1.47 -8.82 -4.56
N GLN A 44 -0.85 -9.92 -4.09
CA GLN A 44 -1.57 -10.96 -3.37
C GLN A 44 -1.18 -10.95 -1.88
N GLY A 45 -1.01 -9.74 -1.32
CA GLY A 45 -0.79 -9.58 0.12
C GLY A 45 -2.11 -9.79 0.87
N ILE A 46 -2.07 -10.53 1.98
CA ILE A 46 -3.22 -10.62 2.88
C ILE A 46 -3.40 -9.25 3.55
N ILE A 47 -4.52 -8.58 3.26
CA ILE A 47 -4.77 -7.20 3.70
C ILE A 47 -5.52 -7.21 5.04
N PRO A 48 -5.06 -6.47 6.06
CA PRO A 48 -5.84 -6.23 7.27
C PRO A 48 -7.02 -5.32 6.95
N VAL A 49 -8.22 -5.72 7.36
CA VAL A 49 -9.47 -4.98 7.13
C VAL A 49 -10.34 -5.02 8.38
N THR A 50 -11.26 -4.06 8.44
CA THR A 50 -12.33 -4.03 9.45
C THR A 50 -13.57 -4.77 8.96
N VAL A 51 -14.44 -5.20 9.88
CA VAL A 51 -15.72 -5.83 9.56
C VAL A 51 -16.61 -4.88 8.76
N LYS A 52 -16.62 -3.58 9.08
CA LYS A 52 -17.37 -2.59 8.30
C LYS A 52 -16.90 -2.52 6.85
N GLN A 53 -15.59 -2.54 6.59
CA GLN A 53 -15.07 -2.54 5.21
C GLN A 53 -15.49 -3.79 4.43
N ILE A 54 -15.54 -4.94 5.09
CA ILE A 54 -16.05 -6.18 4.50
C ILE A 54 -17.55 -6.01 4.18
N ALA A 55 -18.34 -5.55 5.14
CA ALA A 55 -19.79 -5.36 4.96
C ALA A 55 -20.11 -4.36 3.84
N ASP A 56 -19.43 -3.22 3.80
CA ASP A 56 -19.59 -2.20 2.76
C ASP A 56 -19.23 -2.77 1.37
N ALA A 57 -18.16 -3.57 1.29
CA ALA A 57 -17.76 -4.23 0.04
C ALA A 57 -18.82 -5.23 -0.44
N PHE A 58 -19.39 -6.04 0.46
CA PHE A 58 -20.49 -6.95 0.13
C PHE A 58 -21.78 -6.21 -0.28
N ALA A 59 -22.11 -5.09 0.36
CA ALA A 59 -23.25 -4.27 -0.03
C ALA A 59 -23.09 -3.66 -1.42
N SER A 60 -21.85 -3.39 -1.84
CA SER A 60 -21.52 -2.91 -3.19
C SER A 60 -21.27 -4.02 -4.21
N PHE A 61 -21.33 -5.30 -3.79
CA PHE A 61 -20.97 -6.43 -4.62
C PHE A 61 -22.09 -6.74 -5.64
N GLY A 62 -21.81 -6.57 -6.92
CA GLY A 62 -22.70 -6.96 -8.01
C GLY A 62 -22.47 -8.42 -8.44
N GLU A 63 -23.50 -9.05 -9.03
CA GLU A 63 -23.53 -10.49 -9.39
C GLU A 63 -22.35 -11.00 -10.25
N LYS A 64 -21.62 -10.12 -10.95
CA LYS A 64 -20.51 -10.48 -11.87
C LYS A 64 -19.20 -9.76 -11.58
N SER A 65 -19.10 -9.06 -10.46
CA SER A 65 -17.88 -8.32 -10.07
C SER A 65 -17.03 -9.10 -9.07
N ASN A 66 -15.72 -8.84 -9.02
CA ASN A 66 -14.89 -9.27 -7.89
C ASN A 66 -15.21 -8.42 -6.65
N LEU A 67 -15.06 -8.97 -5.45
CA LEU A 67 -15.17 -8.20 -4.21
C LEU A 67 -14.01 -7.22 -4.15
N LYS A 68 -14.32 -5.93 -4.03
CA LYS A 68 -13.34 -4.86 -3.96
C LYS A 68 -13.44 -4.12 -2.64
N ILE A 69 -12.32 -3.96 -1.96
CA ILE A 69 -12.18 -3.06 -0.81
C ILE A 69 -11.22 -1.95 -1.23
N ASN A 70 -11.67 -0.69 -1.16
CA ASN A 70 -10.90 0.48 -1.61
C ASN A 70 -10.35 0.35 -3.06
N GLY A 71 -11.13 -0.28 -3.94
CA GLY A 71 -10.76 -0.49 -5.36
C GLY A 71 -9.78 -1.63 -5.63
N VAL A 72 -9.29 -2.33 -4.60
CA VAL A 72 -8.41 -3.50 -4.73
C VAL A 72 -9.26 -4.77 -4.72
N ASP A 73 -9.00 -5.69 -5.65
CA ASP A 73 -9.65 -7.01 -5.68
C ASP A 73 -9.13 -7.84 -4.50
N ILE A 74 -10.04 -8.37 -3.69
CA ILE A 74 -9.71 -9.09 -2.45
C ILE A 74 -10.23 -10.51 -2.49
N SER A 75 -9.36 -11.46 -2.15
CA SER A 75 -9.72 -12.88 -1.93
C SER A 75 -9.42 -13.36 -0.51
N ILE A 76 -8.42 -12.80 0.16
CA ILE A 76 -7.98 -13.18 1.51
C ILE A 76 -7.75 -11.92 2.34
N VAL A 77 -8.27 -11.91 3.56
CA VAL A 77 -8.17 -10.80 4.50
C VAL A 77 -7.67 -11.25 5.87
N ARG A 78 -7.22 -10.29 6.67
CA ARG A 78 -7.00 -10.43 8.12
C ARG A 78 -7.96 -9.52 8.87
N VAL A 79 -8.61 -10.06 9.89
CA VAL A 79 -9.47 -9.31 10.82
C VAL A 79 -8.96 -9.57 12.23
N LEU A 80 -9.01 -8.57 13.09
CA LEU A 80 -8.68 -8.68 14.50
C LEU A 80 -9.85 -8.14 15.32
N GLY A 81 -10.30 -8.90 16.31
CA GLY A 81 -11.36 -8.47 17.20
C GLY A 81 -11.60 -9.46 18.34
N LEU A 82 -12.57 -9.14 19.18
CA LEU A 82 -12.98 -9.97 20.30
C LEU A 82 -13.79 -11.16 19.80
N VAL A 83 -13.41 -12.35 20.25
CA VAL A 83 -14.13 -13.59 19.94
C VAL A 83 -15.31 -13.75 20.89
N THR A 84 -16.49 -13.99 20.34
CA THR A 84 -17.75 -14.23 21.06
C THR A 84 -18.51 -15.40 20.42
N ASN A 85 -19.53 -15.93 21.11
CA ASN A 85 -20.44 -16.97 20.58
C ASN A 85 -19.74 -18.21 19.99
N LYS A 86 -18.67 -18.68 20.64
CA LYS A 86 -17.93 -19.87 20.19
C LYS A 86 -18.79 -21.13 20.36
N VAL A 87 -18.90 -21.91 19.30
CA VAL A 87 -19.55 -23.23 19.27
C VAL A 87 -18.58 -24.24 18.66
N GLU A 88 -18.23 -25.27 19.44
CA GLU A 88 -17.38 -26.36 18.98
C GLU A 88 -18.24 -27.57 18.57
N ARG A 89 -17.87 -28.17 17.44
CA ARG A 89 -18.47 -29.40 16.90
C ARG A 89 -17.35 -30.38 16.57
N VAL A 90 -17.72 -31.61 16.22
CA VAL A 90 -16.75 -32.65 15.84
C VAL A 90 -15.93 -32.24 14.60
N THR A 91 -16.56 -31.54 13.65
CA THR A 91 -15.99 -31.22 12.34
C THR A 91 -15.52 -29.77 12.19
N ASP A 92 -15.87 -28.89 13.13
CA ASP A 92 -15.64 -27.46 12.98
C ASP A 92 -15.80 -26.70 14.29
N VAL A 93 -15.35 -25.44 14.26
CA VAL A 93 -15.59 -24.44 15.30
C VAL A 93 -16.11 -23.18 14.63
N SER A 94 -17.31 -22.75 15.04
CA SER A 94 -17.89 -21.48 14.63
C SER A 94 -17.79 -20.46 15.76
N PHE A 95 -17.56 -19.20 15.42
CA PHE A 95 -17.47 -18.10 16.38
C PHE A 95 -17.75 -16.76 15.70
N THR A 96 -18.06 -15.73 16.48
CA THR A 96 -18.23 -14.36 16.00
C THR A 96 -17.01 -13.53 16.39
N ILE A 97 -16.49 -12.70 15.47
CA ILE A 97 -15.53 -11.63 15.79
C ILE A 97 -16.25 -10.29 15.81
N ASP A 98 -16.04 -9.52 16.87
CA ASP A 98 -16.39 -8.09 16.99
C ASP A 98 -15.12 -7.24 17.01
N ASP A 99 -14.91 -6.40 16.00
CA ASP A 99 -13.74 -5.53 15.89
C ASP A 99 -14.01 -4.06 16.28
N GLY A 100 -15.20 -3.78 16.85
CA GLY A 100 -15.67 -2.43 17.17
C GLY A 100 -16.28 -1.68 15.99
N THR A 101 -16.15 -2.18 14.76
CA THR A 101 -16.80 -1.64 13.55
C THR A 101 -17.99 -2.49 13.10
N GLY A 102 -18.06 -3.73 13.56
CA GLY A 102 -19.16 -4.64 13.30
C GLY A 102 -18.88 -6.04 13.82
N LYS A 103 -19.82 -6.96 13.57
CA LYS A 103 -19.73 -8.38 13.94
C LYS A 103 -19.79 -9.26 12.69
N ILE A 104 -18.96 -10.28 12.63
CA ILE A 104 -18.94 -11.26 11.53
C ILE A 104 -18.74 -12.68 12.06
N ASN A 105 -19.46 -13.64 11.47
CA ASN A 105 -19.35 -15.06 11.82
C ASN A 105 -18.22 -15.72 11.02
N PHE A 106 -17.38 -16.49 11.71
CA PHE A 106 -16.33 -17.33 11.16
C PHE A 106 -16.68 -18.79 11.38
N ASN A 107 -16.27 -19.63 10.42
CA ASN A 107 -16.22 -21.07 10.60
C ASN A 107 -14.81 -21.59 10.30
N ARG A 108 -14.25 -22.35 11.23
CA ARG A 108 -12.95 -23.02 11.10
C ARG A 108 -13.20 -24.52 11.13
N TRP A 109 -12.97 -25.17 9.99
CA TRP A 109 -12.97 -26.63 9.85
C TRP A 109 -11.70 -27.24 10.46
#